data_AF-A0A9W9CD16-F1
#
_entry.id   AF-A0A9W9CD16-F1
#
_cell.length_a   1.000
_cell.length_b   1.000
_cell.length_c   1.000
_cell.angle_alpha   90.00
_cell.angle_beta   90.00
_cell.angle_gamma   90.00
#
_symmetry.space_group_name_H-M   'P 1'
#
loop_
_entity.id
_entity.type
_entity.pdbx_description
1 polymer ?
#
loop_
_entity_poly.entity_id
_entity_poly.type
_entity_poly.pdbx_seq_one_letter_code
_entity_poly.pdbx_strand_id
1 'polypeptide(L)'
;MSSGPETGLPEGWEIRHSNSKNLPYYFHPATKDSRWEPPAGTDPDALKSFMAKYHSSKGVTPANLANQGDKIRAAHLLVKHRDSRRPASWREPRITRSKEDAVEAIKVYLEQITAYENDSSDPNGKSLSELAMTESDCSSARKGGDL
;
A
#
# COMPACT_ATOMS: atom_id res chain seq x y z
N MET A 1 13.27 -16.59 -3.15
CA MET A 1 13.14 -16.57 -1.67
C MET A 1 14.24 -15.63 -1.20
N SER A 2 13.87 -14.49 -0.61
CA SER A 2 14.84 -13.50 -0.14
C SER A 2 14.74 -13.43 1.38
N SER A 3 15.72 -14.02 2.06
CA SER A 3 15.89 -13.99 3.51
C SER A 3 17.23 -13.34 3.81
N GLY A 4 17.25 -12.31 4.66
CA GLY A 4 18.50 -11.66 5.06
C GLY A 4 18.33 -10.22 5.56
N PRO A 5 19.41 -9.62 6.11
CA PRO A 5 19.41 -8.28 6.69
C PRO A 5 19.04 -7.18 5.68
N GLU A 6 19.22 -7.43 4.38
CA GLU A 6 18.86 -6.50 3.31
C GLU A 6 17.35 -6.24 3.18
N THR A 7 16.51 -7.13 3.73
CA THR A 7 15.05 -6.98 3.68
C THR A 7 14.50 -6.08 4.80
N GLY A 8 15.32 -5.74 5.80
CA GLY A 8 14.90 -5.04 7.01
C GLY A 8 14.04 -5.87 7.97
N LEU A 9 13.78 -7.15 7.67
CA LEU A 9 12.94 -8.01 8.51
C LEU A 9 13.72 -8.61 9.70
N PRO A 10 13.03 -8.89 10.82
CA PRO A 10 13.61 -9.63 11.93
C PRO A 10 14.05 -11.03 11.50
N GLU A 11 14.98 -11.60 12.27
CA GLU A 11 15.51 -12.94 12.00
C GLU A 11 14.38 -13.99 11.90
N GLY A 12 14.49 -14.87 10.91
CA GLY A 12 13.51 -15.93 10.66
C GLY A 12 12.28 -15.53 9.84
N TRP A 13 12.11 -14.24 9.49
CA TRP A 13 11.06 -13.79 8.59
C TRP A 13 11.54 -13.72 7.14
N GLU A 14 10.66 -14.12 6.21
CA GLU A 14 10.91 -14.01 4.78
C GLU A 14 9.71 -13.44 4.03
N ILE A 15 9.97 -12.84 2.87
CA ILE A 15 8.94 -12.30 1.98
C ILE A 15 8.56 -13.39 0.98
N ARG A 16 7.27 -13.70 0.90
CA ARG A 16 6.67 -14.64 -0.05
C ARG A 16 5.59 -13.95 -0.87
N HIS A 17 5.20 -14.54 -2.00
CA HIS A 17 4.10 -14.05 -2.82
C HIS A 17 2.88 -14.95 -2.69
N SER A 18 1.71 -14.34 -2.52
CA SER A 18 0.46 -15.11 -2.54
C SER A 18 0.20 -15.63 -3.95
N ASN A 19 -0.15 -16.90 -4.09
CA ASN A 19 -0.48 -17.48 -5.40
C ASN A 19 -1.70 -16.83 -6.06
N SER A 20 -2.67 -16.36 -5.27
CA SER A 20 -3.93 -15.83 -5.77
C SER A 20 -3.90 -14.33 -6.09
N LYS A 21 -3.16 -13.52 -5.32
CA LYS A 21 -3.16 -12.05 -5.46
C LYS A 21 -1.84 -11.49 -6.01
N ASN A 22 -0.84 -12.37 -6.19
CA ASN A 22 0.56 -12.04 -6.49
C ASN A 22 1.12 -10.92 -5.57
N LEU A 23 0.64 -10.86 -4.33
CA LEU A 23 1.02 -9.84 -3.35
C LEU A 23 2.08 -10.39 -2.39
N PRO A 24 3.12 -9.61 -2.07
CA PRO A 24 4.09 -9.98 -1.05
C PRO A 24 3.45 -10.02 0.35
N TYR A 25 3.69 -11.09 1.09
CA TYR A 25 3.35 -11.28 2.50
C TYR A 25 4.59 -11.76 3.27
N TYR A 26 4.56 -11.62 4.59
CA TYR A 26 5.65 -12.02 5.47
C TYR A 26 5.33 -13.38 6.10
N PHE A 27 6.29 -14.28 6.04
CA PHE A 27 6.16 -15.65 6.52
C PHE A 27 7.31 -16.00 7.46
N HIS A 28 6.99 -16.65 8.57
CA HIS A 28 7.98 -17.20 9.49
C HIS A 28 7.97 -18.73 9.38
N PRO A 29 8.99 -19.39 8.78
CA PRO A 29 8.96 -20.82 8.50
C PRO A 29 8.88 -21.73 9.72
N ALA A 30 9.50 -21.32 10.84
CA ALA A 30 9.50 -22.08 12.09
C ALA A 30 8.12 -22.09 12.77
N THR A 31 7.44 -20.94 12.87
CA THR A 31 6.13 -20.83 13.53
C THR A 31 4.96 -21.05 12.57
N LYS A 32 5.22 -21.10 11.26
CA LYS A 32 4.21 -21.09 10.18
C LYS A 32 3.31 -19.86 10.19
N ASP A 33 3.73 -18.79 10.87
CA ASP A 33 2.98 -17.56 10.96
C ASP A 33 3.06 -16.79 9.64
N SER A 34 1.90 -16.30 9.17
CA SER A 34 1.73 -15.61 7.89
C SER A 34 0.98 -14.32 8.12
N ARG A 35 1.57 -13.20 7.70
CA ARG A 35 0.97 -11.87 7.90
C ARG A 35 1.19 -10.95 6.72
N TRP A 36 0.27 -10.01 6.55
CA TRP A 36 0.34 -8.99 5.50
C TRP A 36 1.12 -7.76 5.95
N GLU A 37 1.20 -7.55 7.27
CA GLU A 37 1.93 -6.46 7.90
C GLU A 37 3.32 -6.91 8.34
N PRO A 38 4.34 -6.03 8.26
CA PRO A 38 5.67 -6.38 8.73
C PRO A 38 5.67 -6.74 10.23
N PRO A 39 6.42 -7.77 10.63
CA PRO A 39 6.55 -8.19 12.02
C PRO A 39 7.23 -7.12 12.90
N ALA A 40 7.02 -7.22 14.22
CA ALA A 40 7.67 -6.32 15.17
C ALA A 40 9.21 -6.43 15.09
N GLY A 41 9.90 -5.29 15.13
CA GLY A 41 11.36 -5.22 14.96
C GLY A 41 11.83 -5.08 13.50
N THR A 42 10.90 -4.90 12.56
CA THR A 42 11.24 -4.58 11.16
C THR A 42 11.80 -3.15 11.08
N ASP A 43 12.92 -2.98 10.39
CA ASP A 43 13.43 -1.67 9.98
C ASP A 43 12.59 -1.14 8.81
N PRO A 44 11.80 -0.07 9.01
CA PRO A 44 10.89 0.44 8.00
C PRO A 44 11.59 1.05 6.79
N ASP A 45 12.78 1.64 6.95
CA ASP A 45 13.48 2.33 5.86
C ASP A 45 14.19 1.33 4.94
N ALA A 46 14.82 0.30 5.54
CA ALA A 46 15.38 -0.82 4.80
C ALA A 46 14.28 -1.61 4.06
N LEU A 47 13.15 -1.88 4.73
CA LEU A 47 12.02 -2.56 4.12
C LEU A 47 11.44 -1.74 2.96
N LYS A 48 11.26 -0.43 3.14
CA LYS A 48 10.73 0.46 2.10
C LYS A 48 11.63 0.45 0.86
N SER A 49 12.94 0.57 1.06
CA SER A 49 13.94 0.56 -0.01
C SER A 49 13.94 -0.77 -0.77
N PHE A 50 13.90 -1.89 -0.05
CA PHE A 50 13.84 -3.23 -0.63
C PHE A 50 12.54 -3.44 -1.43
N MET A 51 11.40 -3.05 -0.85
CA MET A 51 10.09 -3.17 -1.51
C MET A 51 9.99 -2.29 -2.76
N ALA A 52 10.52 -1.07 -2.70
CA ALA A 52 10.57 -0.17 -3.84
C ALA A 52 11.42 -0.75 -4.99
N LYS A 53 12.57 -1.36 -4.68
CA LYS A 53 13.50 -1.91 -5.66
C LYS A 53 13.02 -3.19 -6.33
N TYR A 54 12.40 -4.10 -5.57
CA TYR A 54 12.09 -5.47 -6.04
C TYR A 54 10.60 -5.75 -6.23
N HIS A 55 9.71 -4.91 -5.69
CA HIS A 55 8.28 -5.22 -5.59
C HIS A 55 7.35 -4.06 -5.98
N SER A 56 7.87 -2.99 -6.59
CA SER A 56 7.04 -1.95 -7.22
C SER A 56 6.44 -2.48 -8.53
N SER A 57 5.12 -2.70 -8.57
CA SER A 57 4.45 -2.95 -9.84
C SER A 57 4.49 -1.69 -10.71
N LYS A 58 5.02 -1.81 -11.93
CA LYS A 58 4.90 -0.81 -12.99
C LYS A 58 3.43 -0.68 -13.44
N GLY A 59 2.63 0.04 -12.65
CA GLY A 59 1.30 0.51 -13.06
C GLY A 59 0.21 -0.56 -13.27
N VAL A 60 -0.99 -0.05 -13.53
CA VAL A 60 -2.23 -0.81 -13.74
C VAL A 60 -2.29 -1.28 -15.19
N THR A 61 -2.32 -2.59 -15.44
CA THR A 61 -2.55 -3.12 -16.81
C THR A 61 -4.07 -3.18 -17.11
N PRO A 62 -4.54 -2.61 -18.24
CA PRO A 62 -5.95 -2.63 -18.65
C PRO A 62 -6.44 -3.98 -19.19
N ALA A 63 -5.55 -4.96 -19.38
CA ALA A 63 -5.85 -6.22 -20.08
C ALA A 63 -6.88 -7.15 -19.38
N ASN A 64 -7.25 -6.90 -18.12
CA ASN A 64 -8.22 -7.73 -17.38
C ASN A 64 -9.67 -7.21 -17.40
N LEU A 65 -9.98 -6.16 -18.17
CA LEU A 65 -11.34 -5.58 -18.22
C LEU A 65 -12.35 -6.38 -19.06
N ALA A 66 -11.90 -7.27 -19.95
CA ALA A 66 -12.77 -7.82 -20.99
C ALA A 66 -13.72 -8.95 -20.54
N ASN A 67 -13.68 -9.41 -19.28
CA ASN A 67 -14.36 -10.66 -18.87
C ASN A 67 -15.03 -10.66 -17.48
N GLN A 68 -15.55 -9.51 -17.00
CA GLN A 68 -16.09 -9.41 -15.63
C GLN A 68 -17.58 -8.99 -15.45
N GLY A 69 -18.47 -9.15 -16.44
CA GLY A 69 -19.93 -9.05 -16.23
C GLY A 69 -20.40 -7.83 -15.39
N ASP A 70 -21.27 -8.05 -14.39
CA ASP A 70 -21.85 -7.02 -13.48
C ASP A 70 -20.87 -6.44 -12.42
N LYS A 71 -19.55 -6.68 -12.54
CA LYS A 71 -18.58 -6.19 -11.56
C LYS A 71 -17.85 -4.95 -12.08
N ILE A 72 -17.69 -3.96 -11.20
CA ILE A 72 -16.85 -2.80 -11.45
C ILE A 72 -15.44 -3.00 -10.88
N ARG A 73 -14.45 -2.41 -11.54
CA ARG A 73 -13.10 -2.25 -11.01
C ARG A 73 -12.96 -0.84 -10.46
N ALA A 74 -12.39 -0.71 -9.27
CA ALA A 74 -12.18 0.58 -8.63
C ALA A 74 -10.77 0.66 -8.05
N ALA A 75 -10.26 1.88 -7.95
CA ALA A 75 -9.09 2.18 -7.15
C ALA A 75 -9.50 3.11 -6.01
N HIS A 76 -8.77 3.07 -4.90
CA HIS A 76 -9.04 3.98 -3.78
C HIS A 76 -7.77 4.45 -3.08
N LEU A 77 -7.91 5.57 -2.38
CA LEU A 77 -6.94 6.08 -1.43
C LEU A 77 -7.60 6.12 -0.06
N LEU A 78 -7.02 5.42 0.92
CA LEU A 78 -7.58 5.29 2.27
C LEU A 78 -6.68 6.01 3.27
N VAL A 79 -7.24 6.93 4.06
CA VAL A 79 -6.57 7.47 5.24
C VAL A 79 -7.32 6.97 6.48
N LYS A 80 -6.64 6.21 7.33
CA LYS A 80 -7.21 5.70 8.59
C LYS A 80 -7.06 6.73 9.72
N HIS A 81 -7.74 6.47 10.83
CA HIS A 81 -7.63 7.22 12.08
C HIS A 81 -7.61 6.26 13.28
N ARG A 82 -7.38 6.79 14.49
CA ARG A 82 -7.29 5.99 15.72
C ARG A 82 -8.51 5.10 16.02
N ASP A 83 -9.69 5.50 15.56
CA ASP A 83 -10.95 4.76 15.77
C ASP A 83 -11.33 3.86 14.57
N SER A 84 -10.46 3.75 13.56
CA SER A 84 -10.63 2.76 12.50
C SER A 84 -10.58 1.34 13.06
N ARG A 85 -11.37 0.40 12.51
CA ARG A 85 -11.42 -1.01 12.97
C ARG A 85 -10.03 -1.66 13.18
N ARG A 86 -9.05 -1.28 12.36
CA ARG A 86 -7.63 -1.66 12.50
C ARG A 86 -6.77 -0.40 12.36
N PRO A 87 -6.41 0.29 13.46
CA PRO A 87 -5.65 1.55 13.43
C PRO A 87 -4.15 1.29 13.25
N ALA A 88 -3.81 0.60 12.16
CA ALA A 88 -2.46 0.25 11.73
C ALA A 88 -2.47 0.03 10.21
N SER A 89 -1.36 0.29 9.54
CA SER A 89 -1.17 0.05 8.12
C SER A 89 0.27 -0.39 7.82
N TRP A 90 0.56 -0.62 6.54
CA TRP A 90 1.92 -0.88 6.07
C TRP A 90 2.83 0.35 6.21
N ARG A 91 2.25 1.56 6.31
CA ARG A 91 2.96 2.83 6.47
C ARG A 91 3.25 3.14 7.93
N GLU A 92 2.28 2.84 8.80
CA GLU A 92 2.33 3.22 10.20
C GLU A 92 1.82 2.06 11.06
N PRO A 93 2.67 1.46 11.91
CA PRO A 93 2.28 0.29 12.71
C PRO A 93 1.22 0.63 13.78
N ARG A 94 1.08 1.90 14.15
CA ARG A 94 0.07 2.38 15.09
C ARG A 94 -0.41 3.79 14.72
N ILE A 95 -1.60 3.88 14.17
CA ILE A 95 -2.21 5.13 13.72
C ILE A 95 -2.87 5.84 14.90
N THR A 96 -2.42 7.06 15.19
CA THR A 96 -2.88 7.86 16.35
C THR A 96 -3.65 9.13 15.98
N ARG A 97 -3.59 9.53 14.70
CA ARG A 97 -4.28 10.70 14.16
C ARG A 97 -5.79 10.65 14.39
N SER A 98 -6.39 11.82 14.59
CA SER A 98 -7.84 11.94 14.80
C SER A 98 -8.62 11.66 13.51
N LYS A 99 -9.95 11.52 13.64
CA LYS A 99 -10.82 11.39 12.47
C LYS A 99 -10.80 12.69 11.65
N GLU A 100 -10.72 13.82 12.32
CA GLU A 100 -10.68 15.16 11.76
C GLU A 100 -9.41 15.35 10.92
N ASP A 101 -8.23 14.99 11.46
CA ASP A 101 -6.95 15.04 10.73
C ASP A 101 -6.97 14.13 9.50
N ALA A 102 -7.58 12.94 9.61
CA ALA A 102 -7.71 12.02 8.48
C ALA A 102 -8.62 12.59 7.37
N VAL A 103 -9.68 13.32 7.75
CA VAL A 103 -10.57 14.02 6.83
C VAL A 103 -9.90 15.23 6.19
N GLU A 104 -9.05 15.95 6.92
CA GLU A 104 -8.27 17.05 6.35
C GLU A 104 -7.24 16.53 5.35
N ALA A 105 -6.51 15.47 5.70
CA ALA A 105 -5.56 14.82 4.79
C ALA A 105 -6.23 14.32 3.50
N ILE A 106 -7.39 13.65 3.59
CA ILE A 106 -8.07 13.15 2.38
C ILE A 106 -8.58 14.29 1.48
N LYS A 107 -8.95 15.44 2.05
CA LYS A 107 -9.35 16.62 1.27
C LYS A 107 -8.18 17.21 0.49
N VAL A 108 -7.01 17.33 1.14
CA VAL A 108 -5.78 17.78 0.46
C VAL A 108 -5.43 16.85 -0.70
N TYR A 109 -5.51 15.53 -0.51
CA TYR A 109 -5.27 14.58 -1.61
C TYR A 109 -6.32 14.69 -2.72
N LEU A 110 -7.59 14.93 -2.37
CA LEU A 110 -8.66 15.15 -3.37
C LEU A 110 -8.38 16.39 -4.22
N GLU A 111 -7.90 17.48 -3.62
CA GLU A 111 -7.51 18.69 -4.36
C GLU A 111 -6.37 18.40 -5.33
N GLN A 112 -5.34 17.66 -4.91
CA GLN A 112 -4.22 17.26 -5.77
C GLN A 112 -4.64 16.35 -6.91
N ILE A 113 -5.57 15.41 -6.65
CA ILE A 113 -6.14 14.54 -7.69
C ILE A 113 -6.95 15.36 -8.68
N THR A 114 -7.79 16.27 -8.19
CA THR A 114 -8.62 17.14 -9.03
C THR A 114 -7.76 18.05 -9.90
N ALA A 115 -6.69 18.62 -9.34
CA ALA A 115 -5.73 19.42 -10.10
C ALA A 115 -5.07 18.60 -11.23
N TYR A 116 -4.63 17.37 -10.94
CA TYR A 116 -4.05 16.48 -11.94
C TYR A 116 -5.03 16.06 -13.04
N GLU A 117 -6.29 15.78 -12.68
CA GLU A 117 -7.34 15.40 -13.62
C GLU A 117 -7.73 16.54 -14.55
N ASN A 118 -7.68 17.79 -14.05
CA ASN A 118 -7.93 18.98 -14.85
C ASN A 118 -6.74 19.35 -15.74
N ASP A 119 -5.52 19.29 -15.19
CA ASP A 119 -4.27 19.55 -15.90
C ASP A 119 -3.15 18.67 -15.34
N SER A 120 -2.76 17.65 -16.11
CA SER A 120 -1.68 16.73 -15.76
C SER A 120 -0.29 17.39 -15.63
N SER A 121 -0.15 18.66 -16.05
CA SER A 121 1.07 19.46 -15.90
C SER A 121 1.02 20.42 -14.69
N ASP A 122 -0.08 20.45 -13.94
CA ASP A 122 -0.18 21.26 -12.72
C ASP A 122 0.90 20.82 -11.72
N PRO A 123 1.74 21.75 -11.21
CA PRO A 123 2.82 21.42 -10.28
C PRO A 123 2.34 20.84 -8.94
N ASN A 124 1.07 21.07 -8.58
CA ASN A 124 0.43 20.53 -7.39
C ASN A 124 -0.42 19.28 -7.69
N GLY A 125 -0.59 18.93 -8.98
CA GLY A 125 -1.38 17.79 -9.42
C GLY A 125 -0.65 16.47 -9.16
N LYS A 126 -1.34 15.52 -8.52
CA LYS A 126 -0.89 14.12 -8.42
C LYS A 126 -2.01 13.14 -8.75
N SER A 127 -1.69 12.11 -9.52
CA SER A 127 -2.68 11.07 -9.85
C SER A 127 -3.11 10.28 -8.61
N LEU A 128 -4.35 9.74 -8.62
CA LEU A 128 -4.83 8.85 -7.55
C LEU A 128 -3.88 7.68 -7.32
N SER A 129 -3.36 7.07 -8.40
CA SER A 129 -2.44 5.94 -8.30
C SER A 129 -1.13 6.32 -7.59
N GLU A 130 -0.57 7.49 -7.89
CA GLU A 130 0.65 7.98 -7.27
C GLU A 130 0.45 8.22 -5.77
N LEU A 131 -0.60 8.98 -5.42
CA LEU A 131 -0.93 9.24 -4.02
C LEU A 131 -1.30 7.97 -3.27
N ALA A 132 -1.98 7.01 -3.90
CA ALA A 132 -2.31 5.75 -3.27
C ALA A 132 -1.04 4.96 -2.92
N MET A 133 -0.02 4.98 -3.78
CA MET A 133 1.25 4.30 -3.53
C MET A 133 2.01 4.84 -2.32
N THR A 134 1.91 6.13 -2.02
CA THR A 134 2.67 6.76 -0.92
C THR A 134 1.85 7.02 0.33
N GLU A 135 0.55 7.31 0.19
CA GLU A 135 -0.30 7.84 1.26
C GLU A 135 -1.40 6.87 1.73
N SER A 136 -1.79 5.88 0.94
CA SER A 136 -2.91 5.01 1.32
C SER A 136 -2.54 4.01 2.42
N ASP A 137 -3.34 3.96 3.48
CA ASP A 137 -3.27 2.98 4.57
C ASP A 137 -3.84 1.60 4.20
N CYS A 138 -4.31 1.43 2.96
CA CYS A 138 -4.74 0.14 2.44
C CYS A 138 -3.59 -0.61 1.77
N SER A 139 -3.62 -1.95 1.81
CA SER A 139 -2.63 -2.78 1.11
C SER A 139 -2.70 -2.64 -0.43
N SER A 140 -3.82 -2.15 -0.97
CA SER A 140 -3.99 -1.82 -2.40
C SER A 140 -3.06 -0.70 -2.87
N ALA A 141 -2.49 0.10 -1.95
CA ALA A 141 -1.47 1.12 -2.22
C ALA A 141 -0.41 0.62 -3.20
N ARG A 142 0.06 -0.61 -3.00
CA ARG A 142 1.13 -1.23 -3.80
C ARG A 142 0.76 -1.45 -5.27
N LYS A 143 -0.54 -1.45 -5.59
CA LYS A 143 -1.11 -1.56 -6.94
C LYS A 143 -1.74 -0.24 -7.42
N GLY A 144 -1.31 0.89 -6.86
CA GLY A 144 -1.91 2.19 -7.20
C GLY A 144 -3.35 2.34 -6.72
N GLY A 145 -3.73 1.65 -5.64
CA GLY A 145 -5.08 1.71 -5.07
C GLY A 145 -6.07 0.71 -5.66
N ASP A 146 -5.70 -0.06 -6.68
CA ASP A 146 -6.53 -1.05 -7.38
C ASP A 146 -7.08 -2.16 -6.45
N LEU A 147 -8.40 -2.43 -6.53
CA LEU A 147 -9.17 -3.37 -5.70
C LEU A 147 -9.69 -4.58 -6.49
#